data_AF-A0A239BQU0-F1
#
_entry.id   AF-A0A239BQU0-F1
#
_cell.length_a   1.000
_cell.length_b   1.000
_cell.length_c   1.000
_cell.angle_alpha   90.00
_cell.angle_beta   90.00
_cell.angle_gamma   90.00
#
_symmetry.space_group_name_H-M   'P 1'
#
loop_
_entity.id
_entity.type
_entity.pdbx_description
1 polymer ?
#
loop_
_entity_poly.entity_id
_entity_poly.type
_entity_poly.pdbx_seq_one_letter_code
_entity_poly.pdbx_strand_id
1 'polypeptide(L)'
;MTADPFAQLFRSSAELFVQSVDLAGDRLLVQRMAEVDYAQASFLDQRILTEGRARQWFGWDEVEQLTGPLPCTAQAIFHIGHVGSTLLSRLLGEVPGVLGVREPVLLRTLAELRRLRDRPESPWSPERFDHRTAMALGWLSRTFRPDQRALIKATSFVSDLAPAMLAHGQRALFLTVRPDIYLPTILAGEASVQELGALSATRLQRLHGRMGEEPWRLWALSLGERAALGWACEMAALVDAEDAAAAGQLLWVDFDRFLDQPAEMLTVSAKHFGYVVENAQAETLVSGPIMSRYSKAPEHAYSPQLRHDVLAAARREQADEIARGLAWLERAARDYPLIARALERGTRGGH
;
A
#
# COMPACT_ATOMS: atom_id res chain seq x y z
N MET A 1 -16.43 33.97 18.97
CA MET A 1 -15.51 32.93 19.48
C MET A 1 -14.44 32.75 18.42
N THR A 2 -13.20 33.15 18.70
CA THR A 2 -12.06 32.87 17.82
C THR A 2 -11.90 31.36 17.71
N ALA A 3 -11.81 30.83 16.49
CA ALA A 3 -11.58 29.41 16.28
C ALA A 3 -10.31 28.98 17.04
N ASP A 4 -10.36 27.86 17.75
CA ASP A 4 -9.19 27.26 18.38
C ASP A 4 -8.08 27.07 17.32
N PRO A 5 -6.91 27.74 17.46
CA PRO A 5 -5.83 27.67 16.48
C PRO A 5 -5.36 26.24 16.21
N PHE A 6 -5.39 25.35 17.23
CA PHE A 6 -5.02 23.95 17.05
C PHE A 6 -6.04 23.23 16.16
N ALA A 7 -7.33 23.37 16.45
CA ALA A 7 -8.41 22.81 15.63
C ALA A 7 -8.39 23.35 14.19
N GLN A 8 -8.10 24.65 14.00
CA GLN A 8 -7.97 25.24 12.67
C GLN A 8 -6.77 24.65 11.90
N LEU A 9 -5.61 24.53 12.55
CA LEU A 9 -4.43 23.90 11.95
C LEU A 9 -4.71 22.44 11.59
N PHE A 10 -5.37 21.69 12.47
CA PHE A 10 -5.70 20.29 12.22
C PHE A 10 -6.60 20.16 10.99
N ARG A 11 -7.67 20.96 10.88
CA ARG A 11 -8.60 20.85 9.75
C ARG A 11 -7.96 21.23 8.40
N SER A 12 -7.01 22.16 8.41
CA SER A 12 -6.52 22.81 7.18
C SER A 12 -5.15 22.32 6.70
N SER A 13 -4.38 21.62 7.53
CA SER A 13 -2.99 21.26 7.23
C SER A 13 -2.65 19.81 7.56
N ALA A 14 -1.79 19.20 6.73
CA ALA A 14 -1.14 17.92 6.99
C ALA A 14 -0.05 17.99 8.09
N GLU A 15 0.19 19.17 8.67
CA GLU A 15 1.18 19.36 9.72
C GLU A 15 0.88 18.53 10.97
N LEU A 16 -0.39 18.37 11.34
CA LEU A 16 -0.81 17.52 12.45
C LEU A 16 -1.13 16.12 11.93
N PHE A 17 -0.13 15.25 11.88
CA PHE A 17 -0.24 13.89 11.36
C PHE A 17 -0.75 12.92 12.43
N VAL A 18 -1.80 12.16 12.11
CA VAL A 18 -2.31 11.08 12.95
C VAL A 18 -1.50 9.82 12.67
N GLN A 19 -0.59 9.48 13.57
CA GLN A 19 0.44 8.47 13.33
C GLN A 19 -0.04 7.06 13.64
N SER A 20 -0.66 6.84 14.79
CA SER A 20 -1.17 5.53 15.23
C SER A 20 -2.36 5.66 16.16
N VAL A 21 -3.00 4.52 16.40
CA VAL A 21 -4.10 4.36 17.36
C VAL A 21 -3.70 3.38 18.45
N ASP A 22 -4.00 3.73 19.69
CA ASP A 22 -4.03 2.85 20.85
C ASP A 22 -5.48 2.40 21.05
N LEU A 23 -5.78 1.17 20.62
CA LEU A 23 -7.13 0.61 20.68
C LEU A 23 -7.63 0.37 22.10
N ALA A 24 -6.73 0.02 23.03
CA ALA A 24 -7.09 -0.26 24.40
C ALA A 24 -7.44 1.02 25.17
N GLY A 25 -6.67 2.09 24.93
CA GLY A 25 -6.93 3.41 25.53
C GLY A 25 -7.92 4.27 24.77
N ASP A 26 -8.33 3.87 23.56
CA ASP A 26 -9.12 4.66 22.61
C ASP A 26 -8.51 6.04 22.28
N ARG A 27 -7.19 6.04 22.00
CA ARG A 27 -6.40 7.25 21.79
C ARG A 27 -5.68 7.26 20.45
N LEU A 28 -5.41 8.46 19.95
CA LEU A 28 -4.64 8.71 18.74
C LEU A 28 -3.34 9.41 19.07
N LEU A 29 -2.23 8.93 18.53
CA LEU A 29 -0.96 9.63 18.59
C LEU A 29 -0.92 10.66 17.45
N VAL A 30 -0.96 11.93 17.78
CA VAL A 30 -0.82 13.03 16.83
C VAL A 30 0.58 13.62 16.97
N GLN A 31 1.24 13.85 15.85
CA GLN A 31 2.58 14.44 15.80
C GLN A 31 2.66 15.57 14.80
N ARG A 32 3.55 16.54 15.06
CA ARG A 32 3.86 17.59 14.08
C ARG A 32 4.83 17.05 13.03
N MET A 33 4.51 17.32 11.77
CA MET A 33 5.28 16.94 10.58
C MET A 33 5.41 18.15 9.65
N ALA A 34 6.62 18.47 9.21
CA ALA A 34 6.85 19.38 8.11
C ALA A 34 6.69 18.66 6.77
N GLU A 35 6.44 19.41 5.70
CA GLU A 35 6.31 18.81 4.36
C GLU A 35 7.56 18.04 3.91
N VAL A 36 8.74 18.55 4.26
CA VAL A 36 10.02 17.88 4.00
C VAL A 36 10.11 16.49 4.66
N ASP A 37 9.44 16.30 5.80
CA ASP A 37 9.42 15.01 6.50
C ASP A 37 8.66 13.96 5.67
N TYR A 38 7.58 14.35 5.00
CA TYR A 38 6.84 13.47 4.07
C TYR A 38 7.67 13.14 2.84
N ALA A 39 8.37 14.14 2.27
CA ALA A 39 9.21 13.95 1.09
C ALA A 39 10.35 12.94 1.36
N GLN A 40 11.04 13.09 2.50
CA GLN A 40 12.19 12.25 2.86
C GLN A 40 11.78 10.84 3.33
N ALA A 41 10.64 10.70 4.01
CA ALA A 41 10.23 9.43 4.57
C ALA A 41 9.95 8.37 3.48
N SER A 42 10.67 7.25 3.56
CA SER A 42 10.32 6.04 2.81
C SER A 42 9.02 5.43 3.30
N PHE A 43 8.71 5.61 4.60
CA PHE A 43 7.54 5.07 5.29
C PHE A 43 7.17 5.99 6.45
N LEU A 44 5.89 6.22 6.65
CA LEU A 44 5.31 7.01 7.74
C LEU A 44 4.93 6.10 8.91
N ASP A 45 5.93 5.36 9.40
CA ASP A 45 5.80 4.43 10.52
C ASP A 45 6.65 4.84 11.73
N GLN A 46 6.93 3.91 12.66
CA GLN A 46 7.71 4.18 13.86
C GLN A 46 9.08 4.81 13.58
N ARG A 47 9.64 4.65 12.37
CA ARG A 47 10.93 5.25 11.98
C ARG A 47 10.90 6.77 11.91
N ILE A 48 9.73 7.38 11.74
CA ILE A 48 9.60 8.85 11.76
C ILE A 48 9.48 9.41 13.19
N LEU A 49 9.45 8.54 14.22
CA LEU A 49 9.47 8.93 15.62
C LEU A 49 10.89 9.34 16.01
N THR A 50 11.35 10.48 15.50
CA THR A 50 12.65 11.06 15.83
C THR A 50 12.59 11.81 17.15
N GLU A 51 13.68 11.79 17.91
CA GLU A 51 13.81 12.61 19.11
C GLU A 51 13.59 14.10 18.78
N GLY A 52 12.88 14.82 19.65
CA GLY A 52 12.61 16.25 19.50
C GLY A 52 11.35 16.64 18.72
N ARG A 53 10.63 15.71 18.08
CA ARG A 53 9.33 16.03 17.46
C ARG A 53 8.20 16.08 18.48
N ALA A 54 7.43 17.17 18.44
CA ALA A 54 6.25 17.32 19.29
C ALA A 54 5.19 16.27 18.92
N ARG A 55 4.80 15.46 19.91
CA ARG A 55 3.79 14.40 19.79
C ARG A 55 2.96 14.32 21.06
N GLN A 56 1.68 14.03 20.92
CA GLN A 56 0.76 13.94 22.04
C GLN A 56 -0.33 12.91 21.74
N TRP A 57 -0.75 12.20 22.79
CA TRP A 57 -1.92 11.35 22.75
C TRP A 57 -3.18 12.18 23.00
N PHE A 58 -4.16 12.01 22.13
CA PHE A 58 -5.50 12.60 22.25
C PHE A 58 -6.54 11.49 22.31
N GLY A 59 -7.68 11.74 22.97
CA GLY A 59 -8.81 10.82 22.86
C GLY A 59 -9.32 10.78 21.41
N TRP A 60 -9.80 9.62 20.93
CA TRP A 60 -10.36 9.58 19.57
C TRP A 60 -11.49 10.59 19.38
N ASP A 61 -12.45 10.60 20.32
CA ASP A 61 -13.64 11.45 20.26
C ASP A 61 -13.27 12.94 20.41
N GLU A 62 -12.17 13.24 21.10
CA GLU A 62 -11.60 14.59 21.18
C GLU A 62 -11.11 15.05 19.80
N VAL A 63 -10.30 14.24 19.11
CA VAL A 63 -9.85 14.56 17.74
C VAL A 63 -11.03 14.66 16.78
N GLU A 64 -12.03 13.79 16.93
CA GLU A 64 -13.26 13.85 16.13
C GLU A 64 -14.01 15.17 16.33
N GLN A 65 -14.22 15.61 17.58
CA GLN A 65 -14.86 16.90 17.87
C GLN A 65 -14.03 18.08 17.34
N LEU A 66 -12.69 18.01 17.50
CA LEU A 66 -11.77 19.05 17.03
C LEU A 66 -11.72 19.16 15.51
N THR A 67 -11.89 18.05 14.78
CA THR A 67 -11.79 18.05 13.32
C THR A 67 -13.14 18.17 12.64
N GLY A 68 -14.18 17.53 13.18
CA GLY A 68 -15.41 17.25 12.45
C GLY A 68 -15.14 16.34 11.23
N PRO A 69 -16.16 16.08 10.39
CA PRO A 69 -15.96 15.32 9.18
C PRO A 69 -15.04 16.07 8.22
N LEU A 70 -13.97 15.41 7.79
CA LEU A 70 -13.08 15.90 6.73
C LEU A 70 -13.31 15.09 5.44
N PRO A 71 -13.26 15.73 4.26
CA PRO A 71 -13.52 15.04 3.03
C PRO A 71 -12.38 14.05 2.71
N CYS A 72 -12.75 12.79 2.42
CA CYS A 72 -11.83 11.80 1.87
C CYS A 72 -11.58 12.13 0.40
N THR A 73 -10.49 12.85 0.15
CA THR A 73 -10.09 13.19 -1.22
C THR A 73 -8.86 12.36 -1.65
N ALA A 74 -8.17 11.68 -0.73
CA ALA A 74 -6.91 10.96 -1.00
C ALA A 74 -6.99 10.00 -2.19
N GLN A 75 -6.02 10.08 -3.09
CA GLN A 75 -5.76 9.06 -4.09
C GLN A 75 -4.86 7.98 -3.49
N ALA A 76 -4.85 6.78 -4.06
CA ALA A 76 -4.10 5.68 -3.49
C ALA A 76 -3.30 4.84 -4.48
N ILE A 77 -2.18 4.30 -4.01
CA ILE A 77 -1.47 3.18 -4.62
C ILE A 77 -1.63 1.97 -3.68
N PHE A 78 -2.32 0.95 -4.15
CA PHE A 78 -2.40 -0.37 -3.52
C PHE A 78 -1.51 -1.36 -4.28
N HIS A 79 -0.95 -2.35 -3.59
CA HIS A 79 0.05 -3.22 -4.19
C HIS A 79 0.24 -4.54 -3.44
N ILE A 80 0.85 -5.53 -4.10
CA ILE A 80 1.01 -6.90 -3.55
C ILE A 80 2.27 -7.14 -2.70
N GLY A 81 2.92 -6.07 -2.23
CA GLY A 81 4.24 -6.12 -1.58
C GLY A 81 5.39 -6.33 -2.58
N HIS A 82 6.59 -5.80 -2.30
CA HIS A 82 7.82 -6.01 -3.09
C HIS A 82 7.76 -5.76 -4.61
N VAL A 83 6.80 -4.96 -5.07
CA VAL A 83 6.58 -4.61 -6.50
C VAL A 83 6.88 -3.15 -6.82
N GLY A 84 7.90 -2.56 -6.18
CA GLY A 84 8.35 -1.20 -6.53
C GLY A 84 7.38 -0.06 -6.17
N SER A 85 6.37 -0.28 -5.34
CA SER A 85 5.41 0.77 -4.95
C SER A 85 6.06 1.97 -4.24
N THR A 86 7.16 1.76 -3.50
CA THR A 86 7.93 2.86 -2.92
C THR A 86 8.65 3.68 -4.00
N LEU A 87 9.15 3.06 -5.07
CA LEU A 87 9.77 3.76 -6.19
C LEU A 87 8.74 4.63 -6.92
N LEU A 88 7.60 4.03 -7.31
CA LEU A 88 6.54 4.73 -8.03
C LEU A 88 5.96 5.90 -7.20
N SER A 89 5.72 5.69 -5.90
CA SER A 89 5.23 6.76 -5.01
C SER A 89 6.27 7.85 -4.71
N ARG A 90 7.57 7.59 -4.92
CA ARG A 90 8.59 8.64 -4.89
C ARG A 90 8.56 9.47 -6.16
N LEU A 91 8.56 8.83 -7.33
CA LEU A 91 8.47 9.51 -8.62
C LEU A 91 7.21 10.37 -8.75
N LEU A 92 6.04 9.80 -8.40
CA LEU A 92 4.78 10.56 -8.39
C LEU A 92 4.79 11.67 -7.32
N GLY A 93 5.53 11.51 -6.23
CA GLY A 93 5.68 12.53 -5.20
C GLY A 93 6.49 13.75 -5.64
N GLU A 94 7.27 13.64 -6.71
CA GLU A 94 7.98 14.78 -7.33
C GLU A 94 7.12 15.55 -8.34
N VAL A 95 5.92 15.04 -8.67
CA VAL A 95 4.98 15.73 -9.56
C VAL A 95 4.36 16.91 -8.79
N PRO A 96 4.39 18.14 -9.35
CA PRO A 96 3.78 19.31 -8.72
C PRO A 96 2.31 19.06 -8.33
N GLY A 97 1.94 19.43 -7.10
CA GLY A 97 0.60 19.21 -6.57
C GLY A 97 0.36 17.82 -5.98
N VAL A 98 1.38 16.96 -5.86
CA VAL A 98 1.28 15.68 -5.15
C VAL A 98 1.95 15.78 -3.78
N LEU A 99 1.25 15.34 -2.73
CA LEU A 99 1.85 15.08 -1.42
C LEU A 99 1.91 13.57 -1.18
N GLY A 100 3.11 12.98 -1.17
CA GLY A 100 3.28 11.56 -0.93
C GLY A 100 3.05 11.17 0.54
N VAL A 101 2.04 10.34 0.81
CA VAL A 101 1.72 9.79 2.14
C VAL A 101 2.04 8.30 2.15
N ARG A 102 3.30 7.94 2.45
CA ARG A 102 3.80 6.58 2.24
C ARG A 102 3.63 5.70 3.48
N GLU A 103 2.83 4.65 3.37
CA GLU A 103 2.58 3.62 4.40
C GLU A 103 2.22 4.18 5.78
N PRO A 104 1.14 4.97 5.90
CA PRO A 104 0.69 5.48 7.19
C PRO A 104 0.27 4.33 8.11
N VAL A 105 0.91 4.22 9.29
CA VAL A 105 0.68 3.12 10.25
C VAL A 105 -0.77 3.04 10.71
N LEU A 106 -1.46 4.18 10.84
CA LEU A 106 -2.88 4.22 11.17
C LEU A 106 -3.71 3.26 10.28
N LEU A 107 -3.45 3.23 8.97
CA LEU A 107 -4.20 2.36 8.06
C LEU A 107 -3.87 0.87 8.25
N ARG A 108 -2.68 0.54 8.75
CA ARG A 108 -2.31 -0.86 9.06
C ARG A 108 -3.18 -1.40 10.19
N THR A 109 -3.33 -0.63 11.27
CA THR A 109 -4.19 -1.04 12.39
C THR A 109 -5.66 -1.14 11.97
N LEU A 110 -6.14 -0.21 11.13
CA LEU A 110 -7.50 -0.29 10.59
C LEU A 110 -7.68 -1.51 9.67
N ALA A 111 -6.69 -1.87 8.86
CA ALA A 111 -6.77 -3.07 8.03
C ALA A 111 -6.78 -4.35 8.87
N GLU A 112 -6.05 -4.39 9.98
CA GLU A 112 -6.12 -5.51 10.92
C GLU A 112 -7.52 -5.65 11.55
N LEU A 113 -8.12 -4.52 11.96
CA LEU A 113 -9.47 -4.45 12.50
C LEU A 113 -10.56 -4.78 11.48
N ARG A 114 -10.36 -4.47 10.19
CA ARG A 114 -11.32 -4.80 9.12
C ARG A 114 -11.66 -6.29 9.09
N ARG A 115 -10.69 -7.15 9.42
CA ARG A 115 -10.85 -8.61 9.50
C ARG A 115 -11.80 -9.03 10.63
N LEU A 116 -11.86 -8.21 11.68
CA LEU A 116 -12.72 -8.43 12.83
C LEU A 116 -14.07 -7.72 12.69
N ARG A 117 -14.24 -6.75 11.77
CA ARG A 117 -15.42 -5.86 11.67
C ARG A 117 -16.76 -6.54 11.96
N ASP A 118 -17.01 -7.70 11.36
CA ASP A 118 -18.28 -8.44 11.44
C ASP A 118 -18.24 -9.62 12.42
N ARG A 119 -17.26 -9.64 13.31
CA ARG A 119 -16.98 -10.71 14.27
C ARG A 119 -17.27 -10.25 15.70
N PRO A 120 -17.77 -11.14 16.58
CA PRO A 120 -18.10 -10.79 17.96
C PRO A 120 -16.90 -10.36 18.80
N GLU A 121 -15.69 -10.80 18.45
CA GLU A 121 -14.44 -10.41 19.09
C GLU A 121 -13.90 -9.04 18.64
N SER A 122 -14.57 -8.34 17.73
CA SER A 122 -14.19 -7.00 17.32
C SER A 122 -14.26 -6.01 18.48
N PRO A 123 -13.24 -5.15 18.69
CA PRO A 123 -13.33 -4.09 19.69
C PRO A 123 -14.32 -2.98 19.30
N TRP A 124 -14.71 -2.89 18.03
CA TRP A 124 -15.62 -1.88 17.50
C TRP A 124 -16.81 -2.53 16.79
N SER A 125 -18.00 -1.92 16.89
CA SER A 125 -19.13 -2.29 16.03
C SER A 125 -18.80 -1.99 14.56
N PRO A 126 -19.47 -2.65 13.59
CA PRO A 126 -19.30 -2.36 12.18
C PRO A 126 -19.45 -0.86 11.84
N GLU A 127 -20.44 -0.19 12.42
CA GLU A 127 -20.72 1.23 12.19
C GLU A 127 -19.61 2.11 12.75
N ARG A 128 -19.11 1.79 13.94
CA ARG A 128 -17.99 2.52 14.56
C ARG A 128 -16.72 2.34 13.73
N PHE A 129 -16.47 1.13 13.22
CA PHE A 129 -15.33 0.86 12.35
C PHE A 129 -15.40 1.66 11.04
N ASP A 130 -16.56 1.66 10.37
CA ASP A 130 -16.75 2.38 9.10
C ASP A 130 -16.58 3.89 9.29
N HIS A 131 -17.22 4.45 10.31
CA HIS A 131 -17.12 5.87 10.67
C HIS A 131 -15.67 6.29 10.94
N ARG A 132 -14.97 5.52 11.77
CA ARG A 132 -13.56 5.79 12.13
C ARG A 132 -12.61 5.61 10.96
N THR A 133 -12.89 4.67 10.06
CA THR A 133 -12.14 4.51 8.82
C THR A 133 -12.32 5.72 7.90
N ALA A 134 -13.55 6.21 7.74
CA ALA A 134 -13.82 7.42 6.96
C ALA A 134 -13.11 8.66 7.54
N MET A 135 -13.13 8.82 8.87
CA MET A 135 -12.41 9.89 9.57
C MET A 135 -10.89 9.80 9.34
N ALA A 136 -10.31 8.61 9.48
CA ALA A 136 -8.88 8.39 9.23
C ALA A 136 -8.48 8.74 7.79
N LEU A 137 -9.29 8.35 6.81
CA LEU A 137 -9.08 8.71 5.40
C LEU A 137 -9.20 10.23 5.17
N GLY A 138 -10.15 10.89 5.83
CA GLY A 138 -10.25 12.35 5.83
C GLY A 138 -9.00 13.03 6.42
N TRP A 139 -8.50 12.55 7.56
CA TRP A 139 -7.27 13.09 8.16
C TRP A 139 -6.04 12.90 7.29
N LEU A 140 -5.92 11.77 6.59
CA LEU A 140 -4.83 11.46 5.67
C LEU A 140 -5.00 12.13 4.29
N SER A 141 -6.16 12.73 4.02
CA SER A 141 -6.42 13.48 2.79
C SER A 141 -5.91 14.91 2.82
N ARG A 142 -5.60 15.45 4.01
CA ARG A 142 -5.08 16.81 4.20
C ARG A 142 -3.72 17.00 3.54
N THR A 143 -3.41 18.25 3.18
CA THR A 143 -2.17 18.68 2.52
C THR A 143 -1.63 19.97 3.14
N PHE A 144 -0.49 20.48 2.66
CA PHE A 144 0.06 21.77 3.13
C PHE A 144 -0.45 22.96 2.32
N ARG A 145 -0.93 22.72 1.09
CA ARG A 145 -1.44 23.75 0.18
C ARG A 145 -2.73 23.32 -0.52
N PRO A 146 -3.61 24.27 -0.91
CA PRO A 146 -4.90 23.96 -1.55
C PRO A 146 -4.80 23.28 -2.93
N ASP A 147 -3.70 23.49 -3.65
CA ASP A 147 -3.43 22.90 -4.98
C ASP A 147 -2.88 21.47 -4.88
N GLN A 148 -2.53 21.01 -3.67
CA GLN A 148 -2.04 19.66 -3.47
C GLN A 148 -3.16 18.65 -3.28
N ARG A 149 -2.86 17.40 -3.63
CA ARG A 149 -3.62 16.21 -3.25
C ARG A 149 -2.68 15.18 -2.63
N ALA A 150 -3.10 14.61 -1.50
CA ALA A 150 -2.43 13.49 -0.85
C ALA A 150 -2.51 12.19 -1.68
N LEU A 151 -1.37 11.62 -2.03
CA LEU A 151 -1.27 10.30 -2.66
C LEU A 151 -0.79 9.28 -1.62
N ILE A 152 -1.73 8.46 -1.13
CA ILE A 152 -1.47 7.43 -0.14
C ILE A 152 -0.86 6.22 -0.83
N LYS A 153 0.38 5.87 -0.50
CA LYS A 153 0.93 4.56 -0.84
C LYS A 153 0.64 3.61 0.31
N ALA A 154 -0.33 2.72 0.16
CA ALA A 154 -0.75 1.81 1.23
C ALA A 154 0.32 0.74 1.49
N THR A 155 0.40 0.22 2.73
CA THR A 155 1.11 -1.04 3.01
C THR A 155 0.34 -2.18 2.33
N SER A 156 1.00 -3.24 1.86
CA SER A 156 0.38 -4.22 0.95
C SER A 156 -0.95 -4.82 1.47
N PHE A 157 -1.01 -5.18 2.76
CA PHE A 157 -2.21 -5.77 3.35
C PHE A 157 -3.34 -4.76 3.64
N VAL A 158 -3.05 -3.45 3.52
CA VAL A 158 -4.07 -2.39 3.63
C VAL A 158 -4.96 -2.34 2.39
N SER A 159 -4.66 -3.11 1.34
CA SER A 159 -5.55 -3.32 0.18
C SER A 159 -6.96 -3.78 0.57
N ASP A 160 -7.15 -4.39 1.74
CA ASP A 160 -8.49 -4.72 2.27
C ASP A 160 -9.36 -3.49 2.60
N LEU A 161 -8.76 -2.30 2.74
CA LEU A 161 -9.47 -1.03 2.90
C LEU A 161 -9.74 -0.32 1.56
N ALA A 162 -9.26 -0.84 0.43
CA ALA A 162 -9.45 -0.21 -0.88
C ALA A 162 -10.93 0.06 -1.23
N PRO A 163 -11.90 -0.86 -0.96
CA PRO A 163 -13.31 -0.58 -1.23
C PRO A 163 -13.84 0.65 -0.49
N ALA A 164 -13.41 0.87 0.76
CA ALA A 164 -13.83 2.04 1.54
C ALA A 164 -13.33 3.35 0.90
N MET A 165 -12.10 3.38 0.37
CA MET A 165 -11.58 4.54 -0.36
C MET A 165 -12.31 4.76 -1.70
N LEU A 166 -12.54 3.68 -2.45
CA LEU A 166 -13.17 3.73 -3.77
C LEU A 166 -14.63 4.19 -3.70
N ALA A 167 -15.33 3.85 -2.63
CA ALA A 167 -16.70 4.31 -2.35
C ALA A 167 -16.82 5.86 -2.28
N HIS A 168 -15.72 6.57 -1.99
CA HIS A 168 -15.67 8.04 -2.00
C HIS A 168 -15.38 8.64 -3.39
N GLY A 169 -15.38 7.84 -4.46
CA GLY A 169 -15.16 8.31 -5.83
C GLY A 169 -13.69 8.60 -6.17
N GLN A 170 -12.75 8.33 -5.26
CA GLN A 170 -11.34 8.62 -5.47
C GLN A 170 -10.69 7.63 -6.45
N ARG A 171 -9.61 8.05 -7.08
CA ARG A 171 -8.84 7.22 -8.01
C ARG A 171 -7.77 6.43 -7.27
N ALA A 172 -7.55 5.20 -7.71
CA ALA A 172 -6.48 4.36 -7.19
C ALA A 172 -5.69 3.66 -8.31
N LEU A 173 -4.45 3.32 -8.01
CA LEU A 173 -3.56 2.53 -8.84
C LEU A 173 -3.26 1.22 -8.13
N PHE A 174 -3.44 0.11 -8.83
CA PHE A 174 -3.10 -1.23 -8.35
C PHE A 174 -1.80 -1.69 -9.01
N LEU A 175 -0.74 -1.83 -8.21
CA LEU A 175 0.59 -2.19 -8.67
C LEU A 175 0.90 -3.65 -8.37
N THR A 176 1.29 -4.38 -9.41
CA THR A 176 1.45 -5.84 -9.36
C THR A 176 2.69 -6.29 -10.13
N VAL A 177 3.03 -7.58 -10.01
CA VAL A 177 3.91 -8.29 -10.95
C VAL A 177 3.38 -9.72 -11.09
N ARG A 178 3.79 -10.37 -12.16
CA ARG A 178 3.51 -11.80 -12.39
C ARG A 178 4.15 -12.70 -11.33
N PRO A 179 3.57 -13.88 -11.04
CA PRO A 179 4.08 -14.79 -10.00
C PRO A 179 5.51 -15.28 -10.29
N ASP A 180 5.89 -15.48 -11.56
CA ASP A 180 7.25 -15.89 -11.98
C ASP A 180 8.33 -14.80 -11.77
N ILE A 181 7.91 -13.58 -11.43
CA ILE A 181 8.76 -12.48 -10.98
C ILE A 181 8.66 -12.33 -9.46
N TYR A 182 7.45 -12.42 -8.91
CA TYR A 182 7.20 -12.24 -7.49
C TYR A 182 7.94 -13.27 -6.63
N LEU A 183 7.80 -14.55 -6.94
CA LEU A 183 8.40 -15.64 -6.15
C LEU A 183 9.92 -15.49 -6.04
N PRO A 184 10.70 -15.37 -7.13
CA PRO A 184 12.13 -15.13 -7.01
C PRO A 184 12.46 -13.80 -6.30
N THR A 185 11.64 -12.76 -6.44
CA THR A 185 11.85 -11.49 -5.71
C THR A 185 11.79 -11.70 -4.19
N ILE A 186 10.81 -12.47 -3.70
CA ILE A 186 10.67 -12.75 -2.27
C ILE A 186 11.79 -13.67 -1.78
N LEU A 187 12.14 -14.69 -2.57
CA LEU A 187 13.11 -15.71 -2.16
C LEU A 187 14.57 -15.28 -2.33
N ALA A 188 14.84 -14.16 -3.00
CA ALA A 188 16.19 -13.65 -3.22
C ALA A 188 16.87 -13.06 -1.99
N GLY A 189 16.12 -12.69 -0.95
CA GLY A 189 16.66 -11.91 0.18
C GLY A 189 16.17 -12.41 1.54
N GLU A 190 17.10 -12.56 2.47
CA GLU A 190 16.81 -13.05 3.82
C GLU A 190 15.72 -12.22 4.54
N ALA A 191 15.79 -10.89 4.44
CA ALA A 191 14.77 -10.01 5.02
C ALA A 191 13.37 -10.24 4.44
N SER A 192 13.26 -10.49 3.14
CA SER A 192 11.98 -10.80 2.48
C SER A 192 11.45 -12.18 2.89
N VAL A 193 12.33 -13.15 3.11
CA VAL A 193 11.98 -14.49 3.63
C VAL A 193 11.52 -14.43 5.09
N GLN A 194 12.19 -13.63 5.93
CA GLN A 194 11.76 -13.40 7.32
C GLN A 194 10.38 -12.73 7.37
N GLU A 195 10.16 -11.70 6.54
CA GLU A 195 8.85 -11.05 6.42
C GLU A 195 7.78 -12.01 5.90
N LEU A 196 8.11 -12.85 4.91
CA LEU A 196 7.22 -13.91 4.43
C LEU A 196 6.79 -14.82 5.58
N GLY A 197 7.73 -15.27 6.42
CA GLY A 197 7.44 -16.07 7.60
C GLY A 197 6.47 -15.37 8.56
N ALA A 198 6.73 -14.10 8.88
CA ALA A 198 5.92 -13.31 9.80
C ALA A 198 4.48 -13.05 9.28
N LEU A 199 4.31 -12.87 7.97
CA LEU A 199 3.02 -12.54 7.35
C LEU A 199 2.24 -13.76 6.85
N SER A 200 2.85 -14.95 6.78
CA SER A 200 2.20 -16.12 6.16
C SER A 200 0.91 -16.52 6.86
N ALA A 201 0.87 -16.48 8.20
CA ALA A 201 -0.33 -16.85 8.97
C ALA A 201 -1.50 -15.89 8.70
N THR A 202 -1.23 -14.58 8.71
CA THR A 202 -2.27 -13.57 8.47
C THR A 202 -2.74 -13.57 7.02
N ARG A 203 -1.84 -13.80 6.05
CA ARG A 203 -2.18 -13.99 4.63
C ARG A 203 -3.05 -15.22 4.40
N LEU A 204 -2.72 -16.34 5.05
CA LEU A 204 -3.54 -17.56 4.98
C LEU A 204 -4.95 -17.29 5.48
N GLN A 205 -5.08 -16.69 6.67
CA GLN A 205 -6.37 -16.33 7.25
C GLN A 205 -7.18 -15.39 6.35
N ARG A 206 -6.53 -14.36 5.77
CA ARG A 206 -7.18 -13.41 4.87
C ARG A 206 -7.68 -14.09 3.60
N LEU A 207 -6.86 -14.91 2.94
CA LEU A 207 -7.27 -15.63 1.74
C LEU A 207 -8.40 -16.62 2.04
N HIS A 208 -8.28 -17.42 3.10
CA HIS A 208 -9.34 -18.34 3.54
C HIS A 208 -10.65 -17.60 3.83
N GLY A 209 -10.60 -16.51 4.60
CA GLY A 209 -11.78 -15.73 4.93
C GLY A 209 -12.47 -15.14 3.69
N ARG A 210 -11.71 -14.83 2.65
CA ARG A 210 -12.22 -14.30 1.37
C ARG A 210 -12.87 -15.36 0.49
N MET A 211 -12.33 -16.57 0.51
CA MET A 211 -12.89 -17.72 -0.20
C MET A 211 -14.06 -18.38 0.56
N GLY A 212 -14.14 -18.18 1.88
CA GLY A 212 -15.10 -18.87 2.75
C GLY A 212 -14.72 -20.31 3.10
N GLU A 213 -13.50 -20.73 2.76
CA GLU A 213 -13.00 -22.09 2.97
C GLU A 213 -11.57 -22.10 3.53
N GLU A 214 -11.21 -23.17 4.24
CA GLU A 214 -9.88 -23.34 4.84
C GLU A 214 -9.17 -24.62 4.34
N PRO A 215 -8.85 -24.73 3.04
CA PRO A 215 -8.30 -25.96 2.47
C PRO A 215 -6.83 -26.20 2.82
N TRP A 216 -6.06 -25.16 3.16
CA TRP A 216 -4.63 -25.30 3.39
C TRP A 216 -4.24 -25.24 4.86
N ARG A 217 -3.05 -25.76 5.16
CA ARG A 217 -2.44 -25.69 6.49
C ARG A 217 -1.06 -25.09 6.36
N LEU A 218 -0.78 -24.01 7.09
CA LEU A 218 0.49 -23.29 6.94
C LEU A 218 1.70 -24.21 7.17
N TRP A 219 1.61 -25.11 8.15
CA TRP A 219 2.68 -26.07 8.46
C TRP A 219 2.95 -27.10 7.35
N ALA A 220 2.02 -27.28 6.40
CA ALA A 220 2.19 -28.17 5.26
C ALA A 220 2.76 -27.48 4.02
N LEU A 221 2.80 -26.14 4.00
CA LEU A 221 3.28 -25.36 2.86
C LEU A 221 4.81 -25.20 2.89
N SER A 222 5.45 -25.46 1.75
CA SER A 222 6.87 -25.15 1.53
C SER A 222 7.13 -23.64 1.51
N LEU A 223 8.40 -23.23 1.46
CA LEU A 223 8.76 -21.82 1.40
C LEU A 223 8.21 -21.14 0.13
N GLY A 224 8.34 -21.78 -1.02
CA GLY A 224 7.80 -21.32 -2.29
C GLY A 224 6.28 -21.29 -2.33
N GLU A 225 5.61 -22.29 -1.73
CA GLU A 225 4.14 -22.30 -1.61
C GLU A 225 3.64 -21.18 -0.69
N ARG A 226 4.38 -20.83 0.37
CA ARG A 226 4.08 -19.65 1.20
C ARG A 226 4.26 -18.34 0.43
N ALA A 227 5.31 -18.21 -0.39
CA ALA A 227 5.49 -17.05 -1.25
C ALA A 227 4.33 -16.92 -2.26
N ALA A 228 3.91 -18.04 -2.82
CA ALA A 228 2.78 -18.14 -3.74
C ALA A 228 1.43 -17.82 -3.08
N LEU A 229 1.21 -18.30 -1.85
CA LEU A 229 0.10 -17.91 -0.99
C LEU A 229 0.07 -16.39 -0.76
N GLY A 230 1.24 -15.78 -0.50
CA GLY A 230 1.34 -14.34 -0.35
C GLY A 230 0.91 -13.59 -1.60
N TRP A 231 1.40 -14.01 -2.77
CA TRP A 231 0.96 -13.45 -4.05
C TRP A 231 -0.55 -13.60 -4.25
N ALA A 232 -1.11 -14.79 -4.05
CA ALA A 232 -2.54 -15.06 -4.23
C ALA A 232 -3.40 -14.22 -3.28
N CYS A 233 -3.03 -14.15 -2.00
CA CYS A 233 -3.75 -13.37 -1.00
C CYS A 233 -3.84 -11.89 -1.37
N GLU A 234 -2.71 -11.26 -1.72
CA GLU A 234 -2.72 -9.83 -2.00
C GLU A 234 -3.35 -9.53 -3.38
N MET A 235 -3.15 -10.38 -4.40
CA MET A 235 -3.85 -10.23 -5.68
C MET A 235 -5.36 -10.39 -5.55
N ALA A 236 -5.82 -11.37 -4.77
CA ALA A 236 -7.24 -11.56 -4.49
C ALA A 236 -7.85 -10.33 -3.80
N ALA A 237 -7.11 -9.67 -2.89
CA ALA A 237 -7.56 -8.43 -2.28
C ALA A 237 -7.75 -7.30 -3.31
N LEU A 238 -6.86 -7.18 -4.29
CA LEU A 238 -6.98 -6.18 -5.36
C LEU A 238 -8.12 -6.51 -6.34
N VAL A 239 -8.27 -7.79 -6.73
CA VAL A 239 -9.36 -8.23 -7.62
C VAL A 239 -10.73 -7.98 -6.98
N ASP A 240 -10.89 -8.29 -5.70
CA ASP A 240 -12.17 -8.02 -5.02
C ASP A 240 -12.43 -6.52 -4.85
N ALA A 241 -11.38 -5.71 -4.69
CA ALA A 241 -11.53 -4.26 -4.64
C ALA A 241 -11.87 -3.65 -6.00
N GLU A 242 -11.48 -4.31 -7.10
CA GLU A 242 -11.87 -3.90 -8.46
C GLU A 242 -13.38 -3.99 -8.67
N ASP A 243 -14.05 -4.98 -8.08
CA ASP A 243 -15.51 -5.13 -8.17
C ASP A 243 -16.26 -3.96 -7.49
N ALA A 244 -15.61 -3.21 -6.59
CA ALA A 244 -16.15 -2.03 -5.93
C ALA A 244 -15.86 -0.70 -6.67
N ALA A 245 -15.10 -0.74 -7.76
CA ALA A 245 -14.69 0.47 -8.48
C ALA A 245 -15.65 0.83 -9.63
N ALA A 246 -15.99 2.11 -9.74
CA ALA A 246 -16.63 2.65 -10.93
C ALA A 246 -15.64 2.75 -12.10
N ALA A 247 -16.19 2.81 -13.32
CA ALA A 247 -15.41 2.93 -14.55
C ALA A 247 -14.44 4.12 -14.48
N GLY A 248 -13.16 3.87 -14.78
CA GLY A 248 -12.11 4.89 -14.77
C GLY A 248 -11.54 5.27 -13.39
N GLN A 249 -12.02 4.66 -12.29
CA GLN A 249 -11.41 4.90 -10.96
C GLN A 249 -10.09 4.15 -10.77
N LEU A 250 -9.88 3.03 -11.47
CA LEU A 250 -8.72 2.15 -11.28
C LEU A 250 -7.80 2.14 -12.49
N LEU A 251 -6.50 2.21 -12.20
CA LEU A 251 -5.43 1.90 -13.13
C LEU A 251 -4.65 0.69 -12.60
N TRP A 252 -4.51 -0.35 -13.42
CA TRP A 252 -3.63 -1.48 -13.11
C TRP A 252 -2.29 -1.28 -13.80
N VAL A 253 -1.21 -1.47 -13.05
CA VAL A 253 0.16 -1.36 -13.53
C VAL A 253 0.92 -2.63 -13.19
N ASP A 254 1.59 -3.20 -14.19
CA ASP A 254 2.64 -4.21 -13.98
C ASP A 254 3.96 -3.48 -13.75
N PHE A 255 4.63 -3.75 -12.64
CA PHE A 255 5.86 -3.06 -12.29
C PHE A 255 7.03 -3.41 -13.22
N ASP A 256 7.10 -4.61 -13.80
CA ASP A 256 8.15 -4.91 -14.77
C ASP A 256 7.90 -4.13 -16.08
N ARG A 257 6.63 -3.97 -16.50
CA ARG A 257 6.29 -3.06 -17.62
C ARG A 257 6.62 -1.60 -17.32
N PHE A 258 6.40 -1.16 -16.08
CA PHE A 258 6.87 0.15 -15.64
C PHE A 258 8.38 0.29 -15.79
N LEU A 259 9.16 -0.72 -15.43
CA LEU A 259 10.62 -0.68 -15.56
C LEU A 259 11.10 -0.70 -17.02
N ASP A 260 10.36 -1.36 -17.91
CA ASP A 260 10.67 -1.38 -19.35
C ASP A 260 10.44 -0.01 -20.02
N GLN A 261 9.41 0.73 -19.58
CA GLN A 261 9.00 2.01 -20.17
C GLN A 261 8.71 3.07 -19.08
N PRO A 262 9.72 3.47 -18.28
CA PRO A 262 9.49 4.21 -17.03
C PRO A 262 8.93 5.63 -17.25
N ALA A 263 9.40 6.35 -18.28
CA ALA A 263 8.91 7.71 -18.57
C ALA A 263 7.44 7.68 -19.05
N GLU A 264 7.11 6.76 -19.96
CA GLU A 264 5.73 6.58 -20.44
C GLU A 264 4.80 6.17 -19.29
N MET A 265 5.19 5.16 -18.52
CA MET A 265 4.36 4.64 -17.45
C MET A 265 4.20 5.61 -16.28
N LEU A 266 5.20 6.47 -16.02
CA LEU A 266 5.06 7.58 -15.09
C LEU A 266 4.02 8.60 -15.59
N THR A 267 4.07 8.96 -16.88
CA THR A 267 3.09 9.87 -17.50
C THR A 267 1.67 9.29 -17.46
N VAL A 268 1.50 8.00 -17.79
CA VAL A 268 0.21 7.30 -17.69
C VAL A 268 -0.33 7.30 -16.25
N SER A 269 0.54 6.99 -15.28
CA SER A 269 0.17 6.97 -13.86
C SER A 269 -0.22 8.36 -13.35
N ALA A 270 0.56 9.40 -13.70
CA ALA A 270 0.25 10.77 -13.33
C ALA A 270 -1.06 11.26 -13.95
N LYS A 271 -1.28 10.97 -15.23
CA LYS A 271 -2.52 11.29 -15.94
C LYS A 271 -3.73 10.61 -15.33
N HIS A 272 -3.60 9.34 -14.93
CA HIS A 272 -4.65 8.66 -14.18
C HIS A 272 -5.01 9.41 -12.91
N PHE A 273 -4.05 9.97 -12.20
CA PHE A 273 -4.31 10.79 -11.02
C PHE A 273 -4.73 12.25 -11.34
N GLY A 274 -4.85 12.62 -12.61
CA GLY A 274 -5.30 13.95 -13.03
C GLY A 274 -4.16 14.97 -13.17
N TYR A 275 -2.91 14.52 -13.17
CA TYR A 275 -1.74 15.37 -13.35
C TYR A 275 -1.21 15.27 -14.79
N VAL A 276 -0.69 16.38 -15.31
CA VAL A 276 0.02 16.40 -16.58
C VAL A 276 1.51 16.43 -16.29
N VAL A 277 2.23 15.42 -16.79
CA VAL A 277 3.69 15.36 -16.76
C VAL A 277 4.16 15.38 -18.21
N GLU A 278 4.93 16.39 -18.57
CA GLU A 278 5.51 16.49 -19.91
C GLU A 278 6.59 15.42 -20.10
N ASN A 279 6.78 14.96 -21.34
CA ASN A 279 7.78 13.92 -21.64
C ASN A 279 9.18 14.30 -21.13
N ALA A 280 9.61 15.54 -21.31
CA ALA A 280 10.92 16.00 -20.82
C ALA A 280 11.03 15.94 -19.28
N GLN A 281 9.95 16.24 -18.57
CA GLN A 281 9.89 16.12 -17.10
C GLN A 281 9.92 14.65 -16.67
N ALA A 282 9.14 13.79 -17.33
CA ALA A 282 9.14 12.36 -17.05
C ALA A 282 10.54 11.75 -17.25
N GLU A 283 11.20 12.05 -18.38
CA GLU A 283 12.57 11.61 -18.68
C GLU A 283 13.57 12.09 -17.63
N THR A 284 13.44 13.34 -17.18
CA THR A 284 14.29 13.90 -16.12
C THR A 284 14.12 13.16 -14.80
N LEU A 285 12.88 12.84 -14.41
CA LEU A 285 12.59 12.13 -13.16
C LEU A 285 13.12 10.69 -13.20
N VAL A 286 12.92 9.98 -14.30
CA VAL A 286 13.33 8.57 -14.41
C VAL A 286 14.81 8.38 -14.71
N SER A 287 15.48 9.41 -15.23
CA SER A 287 16.95 9.46 -15.31
C SER A 287 17.60 9.96 -14.01
N GLY A 288 16.78 10.39 -13.05
CA GLY A 288 17.22 10.99 -11.79
C GLY A 288 17.63 9.98 -10.71
N PRO A 289 18.10 10.48 -9.55
CA PRO A 289 18.65 9.65 -8.47
C PRO A 289 17.63 8.71 -7.80
N ILE A 290 16.32 8.94 -8.00
CA ILE A 290 15.26 8.06 -7.49
C ILE A 290 15.32 6.67 -8.15
N MET A 291 15.69 6.60 -9.44
CA MET A 291 15.76 5.35 -10.20
C MET A 291 17.08 4.59 -10.01
N SER A 292 18.13 5.25 -9.51
CA SER A 292 19.46 4.67 -9.32
C SER A 292 19.77 4.30 -7.85
N ARG A 293 18.78 4.39 -6.95
CA ARG A 293 18.92 4.15 -5.52
C ARG A 293 17.85 3.19 -5.03
N TYR A 294 18.17 2.41 -4.00
CA TYR A 294 17.20 1.49 -3.43
C TYR A 294 16.08 2.28 -2.74
N SER A 295 14.87 2.18 -3.30
CA SER A 295 13.75 3.05 -2.90
C SER A 295 13.33 2.92 -1.43
N LYS A 296 13.77 1.92 -0.66
CA LYS A 296 13.46 1.80 0.78
C LYS A 296 14.62 2.29 1.68
N ALA A 297 15.85 2.26 1.18
CA ALA A 297 17.07 2.72 1.83
C ALA A 297 17.96 3.42 0.77
N PRO A 298 17.68 4.72 0.48
CA PRO A 298 18.30 5.47 -0.61
C PRO A 298 19.83 5.61 -0.54
N GLU A 299 20.42 5.32 0.61
CA GLU A 299 21.87 5.22 0.82
C GLU A 299 22.52 4.11 -0.02
N HIS A 300 21.76 3.08 -0.40
CA HIS A 300 22.24 1.99 -1.24
C HIS A 300 21.97 2.23 -2.72
N ALA A 301 22.98 1.98 -3.57
CA ALA A 301 22.80 1.97 -5.01
C ALA A 301 21.89 0.79 -5.42
N TYR A 302 21.06 1.01 -6.43
CA TYR A 302 20.24 -0.04 -7.02
C TYR A 302 20.10 0.23 -8.52
N SER A 303 20.20 -0.80 -9.35
CA SER A 303 20.11 -0.67 -10.80
C SER A 303 19.23 -1.77 -11.40
N PRO A 304 18.68 -1.56 -12.61
CA PRO A 304 17.99 -2.62 -13.34
C PRO A 304 18.86 -3.87 -13.52
N GLN A 305 20.16 -3.69 -13.78
CA GLN A 305 21.10 -4.82 -13.91
C GLN A 305 21.24 -5.58 -12.59
N LEU A 306 21.40 -4.89 -11.46
CA LEU A 306 21.47 -5.55 -10.15
C LEU A 306 20.19 -6.33 -9.86
N ARG A 307 19.02 -5.76 -10.17
CA ARG A 307 17.73 -6.47 -10.05
C ARG A 307 17.72 -7.73 -10.91
N HIS A 308 18.16 -7.63 -12.17
CA HIS A 308 18.24 -8.77 -13.08
C HIS A 308 19.14 -9.88 -12.52
N ASP A 309 20.34 -9.54 -12.06
CA ASP A 309 21.32 -10.49 -11.55
C ASP A 309 20.82 -11.20 -10.29
N VAL A 310 20.20 -10.45 -9.37
CA VAL A 310 19.59 -10.98 -8.13
C VAL A 310 18.45 -11.95 -8.46
N LEU A 311 17.57 -11.60 -9.40
CA LEU A 311 16.47 -12.50 -9.81
C LEU A 311 17.00 -13.74 -10.54
N ALA A 312 18.02 -13.60 -11.37
CA ALA A 312 18.65 -14.73 -12.05
C ALA A 312 19.33 -15.69 -11.06
N ALA A 313 20.00 -15.17 -10.03
CA ALA A 313 20.56 -15.96 -8.94
C ALA A 313 19.48 -16.70 -8.16
N ALA A 314 18.44 -16.00 -7.70
CA ALA A 314 17.33 -16.59 -6.97
C ALA A 314 16.62 -17.70 -7.77
N ARG A 315 16.44 -17.52 -9.08
CA ARG A 315 15.86 -18.56 -9.96
C ARG A 315 16.70 -19.84 -10.01
N ARG A 316 18.03 -19.74 -9.91
CA ARG A 316 18.92 -20.91 -9.87
C ARG A 316 18.94 -21.54 -8.49
N GLU A 317 19.11 -20.73 -7.45
CA GLU A 317 19.33 -21.18 -6.07
C GLU A 317 18.04 -21.71 -5.42
N GLN A 318 16.88 -21.17 -5.82
CA GLN A 318 15.57 -21.49 -5.24
C GLN A 318 14.64 -22.16 -6.26
N ALA A 319 15.21 -22.78 -7.31
CA ALA A 319 14.47 -23.36 -8.43
C ALA A 319 13.32 -24.28 -7.98
N ASP A 320 13.61 -25.20 -7.05
CA ASP A 320 12.64 -26.18 -6.55
C ASP A 320 11.51 -25.55 -5.72
N GLU A 321 11.81 -24.50 -4.95
CA GLU A 321 10.79 -23.76 -4.20
C GLU A 321 9.92 -22.92 -5.14
N ILE A 322 10.52 -22.23 -6.11
CA ILE A 322 9.80 -21.46 -7.12
C ILE A 322 8.85 -22.38 -7.91
N ALA A 323 9.34 -23.52 -8.38
CA ALA A 323 8.53 -24.50 -9.11
C ALA A 323 7.35 -25.02 -8.27
N ARG A 324 7.57 -25.34 -6.98
CA ARG A 324 6.49 -25.74 -6.07
C ARG A 324 5.45 -24.65 -5.87
N GLY A 325 5.89 -23.40 -5.69
CA GLY A 325 5.00 -22.26 -5.53
C GLY A 325 4.13 -21.99 -6.76
N LEU A 326 4.72 -22.03 -7.96
CA LEU A 326 3.98 -21.88 -9.22
C LEU A 326 2.97 -23.02 -9.42
N ALA A 327 3.40 -24.27 -9.22
CA ALA A 327 2.51 -25.43 -9.32
C ALA A 327 1.37 -25.39 -8.28
N TRP A 328 1.62 -24.84 -7.10
CA TRP A 328 0.59 -24.61 -6.09
C TRP A 328 -0.44 -23.58 -6.55
N LEU A 329 -0.01 -22.46 -7.15
CA LEU A 329 -0.92 -21.45 -7.71
C LEU A 329 -1.79 -22.03 -8.80
N GLU A 330 -1.22 -22.82 -9.71
CA GLU A 330 -1.97 -23.46 -10.78
C GLU A 330 -3.00 -24.45 -10.26
N ARG A 331 -2.66 -25.24 -9.24
CA ARG A 331 -3.63 -26.13 -8.55
C ARG A 331 -4.74 -25.32 -7.91
N ALA A 332 -4.38 -24.32 -7.09
CA ALA A 332 -5.32 -23.47 -6.39
C ALA A 332 -6.25 -22.71 -7.36
N ALA A 333 -5.75 -22.24 -8.50
CA ALA A 333 -6.54 -21.56 -9.52
C ALA A 333 -7.56 -22.49 -10.21
N ARG A 334 -7.32 -23.80 -10.29
CA ARG A 334 -8.31 -24.74 -10.84
C ARG A 334 -9.49 -24.96 -9.90
N ASP A 335 -9.20 -24.97 -8.61
CA ASP A 335 -10.19 -25.31 -7.58
C ASP A 335 -10.92 -24.07 -7.03
N TYR A 336 -10.28 -22.89 -7.08
CA TYR A 336 -10.78 -21.65 -6.49
C TYR A 336 -10.88 -20.50 -7.52
N PRO A 337 -12.11 -20.12 -7.93
CA PRO A 337 -12.33 -19.09 -8.96
C PRO A 337 -11.70 -17.73 -8.66
N LEU A 338 -11.62 -17.33 -7.39
CA LEU A 338 -10.97 -16.07 -7.00
C LEU A 338 -9.47 -16.07 -7.32
N ILE A 339 -8.79 -17.20 -7.09
CA ILE A 339 -7.37 -17.36 -7.42
C ILE A 339 -7.18 -17.44 -8.93
N ALA A 340 -8.12 -18.05 -9.66
CA ALA A 340 -8.13 -18.04 -11.12
C ALA A 340 -8.20 -16.61 -11.67
N ARG A 341 -9.14 -15.79 -11.18
CA ARG A 341 -9.27 -14.37 -11.55
C ARG A 341 -7.99 -13.59 -11.24
N ALA A 342 -7.40 -13.80 -10.06
CA ALA A 342 -6.13 -13.20 -9.68
C ALA A 342 -5.00 -13.57 -10.66
N LEU A 343 -4.90 -14.85 -11.04
CA LEU A 343 -3.90 -15.34 -11.99
C LEU A 343 -4.10 -14.77 -13.39
N GLU A 344 -5.34 -14.73 -13.89
CA GLU A 344 -5.66 -14.07 -15.16
C GLU A 344 -5.29 -12.59 -15.13
N ARG A 345 -5.60 -11.90 -14.02
CA ARG A 345 -5.30 -10.47 -13.88
C ARG A 345 -3.80 -10.19 -13.86
N GLY A 346 -3.05 -10.99 -13.09
CA GLY A 346 -1.60 -10.88 -13.00
C GLY A 346 -0.87 -11.27 -14.29
N THR A 347 -1.45 -12.13 -15.13
CA THR A 347 -0.83 -12.57 -16.40
C THR A 347 -1.18 -11.69 -17.59
N ARG A 348 -2.36 -11.04 -17.61
CA ARG A 348 -2.76 -10.13 -18.70
C ARG A 348 -1.92 -8.86 -18.79
N GLY A 349 -1.15 -8.52 -17.75
CA GLY A 349 -0.36 -7.30 -17.65
C GLY A 349 -1.26 -6.07 -17.49
N GLY A 350 -0.91 -5.17 -16.58
CA GLY A 350 -1.53 -3.85 -16.51
C GLY A 350 -1.21 -3.01 -17.75
N HIS A 351 -1.80 -1.81 -17.83
CA HIS A 351 -1.40 -0.80 -18.80
C HIS A 351 0.09 -0.49 -18.74
#